data_AF-A0A538IPF6-F1
#
_entry.id   AF-A0A538IPF6-F1
#
_cell.length_a   1.000
_cell.length_b   1.000
_cell.length_c   1.000
_cell.angle_alpha   90.00
_cell.angle_beta   90.00
_cell.angle_gamma   90.00
#
_symmetry.space_group_name_H-M   'P 1'
#
loop_
_entity.id
_entity.type
_entity.pdbx_description
1 polymer ?
#
loop_
_entity_poly.entity_id
_entity_poly.type
_entity_poly.pdbx_seq_one_letter_code
_entity_poly.pdbx_strand_id
1 'polypeptide(L)'
;MAATGEAPAESRHYIVQRVRQALAHDERTNELDLTVSVNGDKVFITGTVPTTERRDAIAVVAREVLPDHEVHNHVTLYETAEPTDGEDLS
;
A
#
# COMPACT_ATOMS: atom_id res chain seq x y z
N MET A 1 15.44 27.48 26.31
CA MET A 1 14.44 26.40 26.37
C MET A 1 13.61 26.42 25.09
N ALA A 2 14.11 25.77 24.03
CA ALA A 2 13.36 25.48 22.81
C ALA A 2 14.10 24.34 22.11
N ALA A 3 13.79 23.10 22.49
CA ALA A 3 14.14 21.95 21.67
C ALA A 3 12.94 21.75 20.74
N THR A 4 13.08 22.18 19.50
CA THR A 4 12.08 22.02 18.44
C THR A 4 11.85 20.52 18.24
N GLY A 5 10.64 20.04 18.54
CA GLY A 5 10.25 18.64 18.45
C GLY A 5 9.97 18.17 17.02
N GLU A 6 10.95 18.30 16.11
CA GLU A 6 10.82 17.90 14.69
C GLU A 6 11.10 16.42 14.42
N ALA A 7 11.72 15.71 15.37
CA ALA A 7 12.08 14.28 15.25
C ALA A 7 10.95 13.28 14.88
N PRO A 8 9.66 13.48 15.20
CA PRO A 8 8.61 12.53 14.82
C PRO A 8 8.10 12.69 13.38
N ALA A 9 8.23 13.87 12.76
CA ALA A 9 7.68 14.11 11.41
C ALA A 9 8.63 13.62 10.32
N GLU A 10 9.94 13.86 10.46
CA GLU A 10 10.96 13.36 9.54
C GLU A 10 10.99 11.84 9.50
N SER A 11 10.86 11.19 10.67
CA SER A 11 10.80 9.73 10.79
C SER A 11 9.62 9.12 10.03
N ARG A 12 8.43 9.73 10.12
CA ARG A 12 7.25 9.28 9.35
C ARG A 12 7.44 9.45 7.86
N HIS A 13 7.98 10.59 7.41
CA HIS A 13 8.21 10.82 5.99
C HIS A 13 9.22 9.80 5.44
N TYR A 14 10.27 9.49 6.19
CA TYR A 14 11.22 8.43 5.82
C TYR A 14 10.55 7.07 5.68
N ILE A 15 9.70 6.67 6.64
CA ILE A 15 8.94 5.40 6.56
C ILE A 15 8.06 5.37 5.31
N VAL A 16 7.31 6.45 5.05
CA VAL A 16 6.44 6.56 3.87
C VAL A 16 7.25 6.40 2.58
N GLN A 17 8.38 7.10 2.45
CA GLN A 17 9.22 7.02 1.26
C GLN A 17 9.85 5.64 1.09
N ARG A 18 10.30 5.02 2.19
CA ARG A 18 10.89 3.67 2.15
C ARG A 18 9.90 2.63 1.63
N VAL A 19 8.66 2.65 2.12
CA VAL A 19 7.60 1.73 1.66
C VAL A 19 7.23 2.02 0.21
N ARG A 20 7.05 3.29 -0.17
CA ARG A 20 6.75 3.67 -1.56
C ARG A 20 7.84 3.19 -2.52
N GLN A 21 9.12 3.37 -2.16
CA GLN A 21 10.23 2.89 -2.99
C GLN A 21 10.24 1.36 -3.09
N ALA A 22 10.07 0.64 -1.98
CA ALA A 22 10.06 -0.81 -2.01
C ALA A 22 8.94 -1.36 -2.91
N LEU A 23 7.73 -0.83 -2.80
CA LEU A 23 6.59 -1.23 -3.64
C LEU A 23 6.83 -0.87 -5.12
N ALA A 24 7.38 0.31 -5.42
CA ALA A 24 7.67 0.70 -6.79
C ALA A 24 8.79 -0.13 -7.47
N HIS A 25 9.69 -0.74 -6.70
CA HIS A 25 10.79 -1.55 -7.26
C HIS A 25 10.51 -3.06 -7.21
N ASP A 26 9.49 -3.49 -6.47
CA ASP A 26 9.12 -4.90 -6.39
C ASP A 26 8.25 -5.30 -7.59
N GLU A 27 8.75 -6.26 -8.38
CA GLU A 27 8.10 -6.79 -9.58
C GLU A 27 6.67 -7.29 -9.35
N ARG A 28 6.34 -7.73 -8.13
CA ARG A 28 5.03 -8.24 -7.75
C ARG A 28 4.02 -7.12 -7.52
N THR A 29 4.48 -5.89 -7.28
CA THR A 29 3.60 -4.78 -6.89
C THR A 29 3.63 -3.64 -7.89
N ASN A 30 4.77 -3.03 -8.20
CA ASN A 30 5.04 -2.05 -9.26
C ASN A 30 3.86 -1.11 -9.66
N GLU A 31 3.04 -0.69 -8.69
CA GLU A 31 1.85 0.15 -8.88
C GLU A 31 2.12 1.56 -8.34
N LEU A 32 1.85 2.58 -9.15
CA LEU A 32 2.13 4.00 -8.81
C LEU A 32 1.00 4.67 -8.01
N ASP A 33 -0.22 4.12 -8.06
CA ASP A 33 -1.42 4.69 -7.43
C ASP A 33 -1.60 4.34 -5.95
N LEU A 34 -0.59 3.72 -5.32
CA LEU A 34 -0.64 3.40 -3.90
C LEU A 34 -0.32 4.63 -3.04
N THR A 35 -1.11 4.80 -1.98
CA THR A 35 -0.92 5.80 -0.95
C THR A 35 -0.54 5.14 0.36
N VAL A 36 0.53 5.66 0.99
CA VAL A 36 1.05 5.18 2.27
C VAL A 36 0.94 6.30 3.29
N SER A 37 0.35 6.01 4.46
CA SER A 37 0.28 6.93 5.59
C SER A 37 0.67 6.25 6.90
N VAL A 38 1.21 7.03 7.84
CA VAL A 38 1.71 6.53 9.12
C VAL A 38 1.03 7.28 10.26
N ASN A 39 0.48 6.54 11.21
CA ASN A 39 -0.13 7.08 12.42
C ASN A 39 0.37 6.32 13.65
N GLY A 40 1.29 6.91 14.39
CA GLY A 40 2.05 6.22 15.44
C GLY A 40 2.83 5.05 14.83
N ASP A 41 2.61 3.85 15.38
CA ASP A 41 3.25 2.60 14.94
C ASP A 41 2.47 1.87 13.83
N LYS A 42 1.34 2.44 13.39
CA LYS A 42 0.47 1.85 12.37
C LYS A 42 0.73 2.46 11.00
N VAL A 43 0.85 1.61 9.99
CA VAL A 43 1.02 2.00 8.59
C VAL A 43 -0.17 1.55 7.77
N PHE A 44 -0.79 2.49 7.08
CA PHE A 44 -1.96 2.24 6.24
C PHE A 44 -1.58 2.37 4.78
N ILE A 45 -1.92 1.36 3.98
CA ILE A 45 -1.71 1.34 2.54
C ILE A 45 -3.08 1.28 1.88
N THR A 46 -3.36 2.27 1.03
CA THR A 46 -4.59 2.38 0.25
C THR A 46 -4.27 2.49 -1.23
N GLY A 47 -5.24 2.14 -2.07
CA GLY A 47 -5.11 2.18 -3.52
C GLY A 47 -5.94 1.09 -4.15
N THR A 48 -5.77 0.89 -5.45
CA THR A 48 -6.55 -0.08 -6.23
C THR A 48 -5.62 -0.88 -7.12
N VAL A 49 -5.84 -2.19 -7.20
CA VAL A 49 -5.01 -3.12 -7.98
C VAL A 49 -5.87 -4.06 -8.82
N PRO A 50 -5.35 -4.60 -9.94
CA PRO A 50 -6.16 -5.45 -10.83
C PRO A 50 -6.40 -6.87 -10.30
N THR A 51 -5.63 -7.32 -9.32
CA THR A 51 -5.62 -8.74 -8.90
C THR A 51 -5.42 -8.88 -7.40
N THR A 52 -5.99 -9.93 -6.81
CA THR A 52 -5.78 -10.31 -5.41
C THR A 52 -4.32 -10.58 -5.08
N GLU A 53 -3.58 -11.18 -6.01
CA GLU A 53 -2.18 -11.56 -5.86
C GLU A 53 -1.29 -10.32 -5.65
N ARG A 54 -1.54 -9.25 -6.41
CA ARG A 54 -0.89 -7.95 -6.20
C ARG A 54 -1.24 -7.36 -4.84
N ARG A 55 -2.51 -7.40 -4.45
CA ARG A 55 -2.95 -6.92 -3.13
C ARG A 55 -2.20 -7.65 -2.01
N ASP A 56 -2.08 -8.97 -2.11
CA ASP A 56 -1.40 -9.79 -1.11
C ASP A 56 0.12 -9.55 -1.12
N ALA A 57 0.71 -9.41 -2.31
CA ALA A 57 2.13 -9.05 -2.45
C ALA A 57 2.45 -7.70 -1.79
N ILE A 58 1.58 -6.70 -1.89
CA ILE A 58 1.74 -5.41 -1.19
C ILE A 58 1.83 -5.60 0.32
N ALA A 59 0.99 -6.46 0.90
CA ALA A 59 1.03 -6.73 2.34
C ALA A 59 2.34 -7.43 2.75
N VAL A 60 2.84 -8.35 1.92
CA VAL A 60 4.11 -9.04 2.16
C VAL A 60 5.27 -8.06 2.12
N VAL A 61 5.43 -7.31 1.03
CA VAL A 61 6.52 -6.33 0.85
C VAL A 61 6.52 -5.30 1.98
N ALA A 62 5.34 -4.77 2.35
CA ALA A 62 5.24 -3.79 3.42
C ALA A 62 5.72 -4.34 4.78
N ARG A 63 5.40 -5.60 5.09
CA ARG A 63 5.85 -6.27 6.33
C ARG A 63 7.34 -6.60 6.31
N GLU A 64 7.90 -6.94 5.15
CA GLU A 64 9.35 -7.15 4.99
C GLU A 64 10.14 -5.86 5.24
N VAL A 65 9.61 -4.72 4.79
CA VAL A 65 10.24 -3.41 4.94
C VAL A 65 10.05 -2.83 6.35
N LEU A 66 8.92 -3.14 7.00
CA LEU A 66 8.52 -2.61 8.30
C LEU A 66 8.20 -3.73 9.31
N PRO A 67 9.19 -4.54 9.73
CA PRO A 67 8.95 -5.66 10.65
C PRO A 67 8.41 -5.22 12.02
N ASP A 68 8.71 -3.99 12.43
CA ASP A 68 8.32 -3.44 13.74
C ASP A 68 7.02 -2.61 13.72
N HIS A 69 6.31 -2.55 12.59
CA HIS A 69 5.09 -1.73 12.46
C HIS A 69 3.84 -2.58 12.18
N GLU A 70 2.69 -2.08 12.62
CA GLU A 70 1.40 -2.71 12.32
C GLU A 70 0.93 -2.26 10.92
N VAL A 71 1.06 -3.15 9.93
CA VAL A 71 0.67 -2.87 8.54
C VAL A 71 -0.81 -3.21 8.32
N HIS A 72 -1.59 -2.20 7.96
CA HIS A 72 -2.98 -2.30 7.56
C HIS A 72 -3.11 -2.10 6.04
N ASN A 73 -3.36 -3.19 5.32
CA ASN A 73 -3.59 -3.17 3.88
C ASN A 73 -5.10 -2.98 3.57
N HIS A 74 -5.44 -1.79 3.07
CA HIS A 74 -6.77 -1.41 2.62
C HIS A 74 -6.85 -1.23 1.10
N VAL A 75 -5.93 -1.85 0.36
CA VAL A 75 -5.97 -1.87 -1.10
C VAL A 75 -7.18 -2.69 -1.57
N THR A 76 -7.96 -2.11 -2.47
CA THR A 76 -9.11 -2.74 -3.10
C THR A 76 -8.76 -3.26 -4.49
N LEU A 77 -9.62 -4.09 -5.06
CA LEU A 77 -9.49 -4.48 -6.46
C LEU A 77 -10.16 -3.44 -7.36
N TYR A 78 -9.69 -3.30 -8.60
CA TYR A 78 -10.49 -2.63 -9.62
C TYR A 78 -11.81 -3.36 -9.74
N GLU A 79 -12.92 -2.62 -9.71
CA GLU A 79 -14.20 -3.15 -10.16
C GLU A 79 -14.09 -3.32 -11.68
N THR A 80 -13.56 -4.44 -12.13
CA THR A 80 -13.85 -4.90 -13.48
C THR A 80 -15.35 -5.17 -13.49
N ALA A 81 -16.11 -4.29 -14.14
CA ALA A 81 -17.43 -4.65 -14.60
C ALA A 81 -17.27 -5.92 -15.42
N GLU A 82 -17.62 -7.06 -14.84
CA GLU A 82 -17.74 -8.31 -15.57
C GLU A 82 -18.68 -7.99 -16.74
N PRO A 83 -18.27 -8.14 -18.02
CA PRO A 83 -19.27 -8.15 -19.07
C PRO A 83 -20.20 -9.31 -18.70
N THR A 84 -21.44 -8.96 -18.36
CA THR A 84 -22.48 -9.97 -18.20
C THR A 84 -22.65 -10.58 -19.59
N ASP A 85 -21.96 -11.69 -19.87
CA ASP A 85 -22.23 -12.54 -21.02
C ASP A 85 -23.62 -13.16 -20.82
N GLY A 86 -24.63 -12.33 -21.04
CA GLY A 86 -26.00 -12.74 -21.28
C GLY A 86 -26.20 -12.97 -22.77
N GLU A 87 -25.50 -13.94 -23.35
CA GLU A 87 -25.90 -14.51 -24.63
C GLU A 87 -26.87 -15.67 -24.34
N ASP A 88 -28.14 -15.33 -24.15
CA ASP A 88 -29.23 -16.29 -24.27
C ASP A 88 -29.34 -16.67 -25.77
N LEU A 89 -28.69 -17.77 -26.14
CA LEU A 89 -28.81 -18.34 -27.48
C LEU A 89 -30.22 -18.92 -27.64
N SER A 90 -31.05 -18.16 -28.36
CA SER A 90 -32.39 -18.53 -28.84
C SER A 90 -32.46 -19.88 -29.56
#